data_AF-A0A7U8GRZ6-F1
#
_entry.id   AF-A0A7U8GRZ6-F1
#
_cell.length_a   1.000
_cell.length_b   1.000
_cell.length_c   1.000
_cell.angle_alpha   90.00
_cell.angle_beta   90.00
_cell.angle_gamma   90.00
#
_symmetry.space_group_name_H-M   'P 1'
#
loop_
_entity.id
_entity.type
_entity.pdbx_description
1 polymer ?
#
loop_
_entity_poly.entity_id
_entity_poly.type
_entity_poly.pdbx_seq_one_letter_code
_entity_poly.pdbx_strand_id
1 'polypeptide(L)' 'MTEEELLSRLASLSTEQLDAIQTKLLEKAERKEAERERLKKLPPRTSNDLEALAELQDLDLSSLLRDVKRYR' A
#
# COMPACT_ATOMS: atom_id res chain seq x y z
N MET A 1 2.26 2.07 -18.93
CA MET A 1 3.19 3.21 -18.85
C MET A 1 4.55 2.63 -18.56
N THR A 2 5.49 2.74 -19.49
CA THR A 2 6.87 2.33 -19.26
C THR A 2 7.60 3.38 -18.43
N GLU A 3 8.74 3.02 -17.87
CA GLU A 3 9.58 3.96 -17.10
C GLU A 3 10.02 5.15 -17.95
N GLU A 4 10.36 4.92 -19.21
CA GLU A 4 10.76 5.96 -20.16
C GLU A 4 9.63 6.97 -20.45
N GLU A 5 8.39 6.49 -20.63
CA GLU A 5 7.21 7.34 -20.83
C GLU A 5 6.94 8.23 -19.61
N LEU A 6 7.16 7.70 -18.41
CA LEU A 6 7.02 8.45 -17.16
C LEU A 6 8.08 9.55 -17.06
N LEU A 7 9.35 9.21 -17.29
CA LEU A 7 10.45 10.16 -17.23
C LEU A 7 10.29 11.28 -18.26
N SER A 8 9.86 10.94 -19.48
CA SER A 8 9.57 11.94 -20.51
C SER A 8 8.45 12.90 -20.10
N ARG A 9 7.42 12.42 -19.40
CA ARG A 9 6.35 13.29 -18.87
C ARG A 9 6.86 14.16 -17.74
N LEU A 10 7.60 13.61 -16.79
CA LEU A 10 8.15 14.38 -15.67
C LEU A 10 9.12 15.46 -16.16
N ALA A 11 9.93 15.18 -17.18
CA ALA A 11 10.83 16.14 -17.79
C ALA A 11 10.10 17.32 -18.48
N SER A 12 8.82 17.16 -18.83
CA SER A 12 8.00 18.22 -19.43
C SER A 12 7.40 19.20 -18.41
N LEU A 13 7.51 18.90 -17.11
CA LEU A 13 6.95 19.71 -16.03
C LEU A 13 7.94 20.77 -15.53
N SER A 14 7.44 21.85 -14.95
CA SER A 14 8.29 22.82 -14.25
C SER A 14 8.80 22.25 -12.93
N THR A 15 9.89 22.83 -12.41
CA THR A 15 10.45 22.48 -11.10
C THR A 15 9.42 22.60 -9.99
N GLU A 16 8.61 23.66 -9.98
CA GLU A 16 7.53 23.87 -9.00
C GLU A 16 6.45 22.77 -9.07
N GLN A 17 6.12 22.31 -10.27
CA GLN A 17 5.18 21.20 -10.47
C GLN A 17 5.76 19.87 -9.99
N LEU A 18 7.06 19.64 -10.23
CA LEU A 18 7.76 18.46 -9.74
C LEU A 18 7.85 18.45 -8.21
N ASP A 19 8.16 19.58 -7.58
CA ASP A 19 8.19 19.72 -6.11
C ASP A 19 6.80 19.45 -5.49
N ALA A 20 5.74 19.96 -6.12
CA ALA A 20 4.38 19.70 -5.68
C ALA A 20 4.00 18.20 -5.80
N ILE A 21 4.43 17.53 -6.87
CA ILE A 21 4.23 16.09 -7.05
C ILE A 21 5.02 15.31 -5.99
N GLN A 22 6.29 15.65 -5.79
CA GLN A 22 7.15 15.01 -4.80
C GLN A 22 6.55 15.12 -3.39
N THR A 23 6.11 16.32 -3.00
CA THR A 23 5.48 16.57 -1.70
C THR A 23 4.25 15.69 -1.50
N LYS A 24 3.36 15.65 -2.49
CA LYS A 24 2.15 14.80 -2.44
C LYS A 24 2.48 13.30 -2.38
N LEU A 25 3.53 12.87 -3.07
CA LEU A 25 3.96 11.47 -3.04
C LEU A 25 4.53 11.10 -1.66
N LEU A 26 5.33 11.97 -1.05
CA LEU A 26 5.85 11.78 0.30
C LEU A 26 4.72 11.71 1.32
N GLU A 27 3.76 12.64 1.30
CA GLU A 27 2.58 12.60 2.16
C GLU A 27 1.78 11.29 2.00
N LYS A 28 1.64 10.80 0.77
CA LYS A 28 0.93 9.55 0.50
C LYS A 28 1.69 8.34 1.03
N ALA A 29 3.01 8.34 0.92
CA ALA A 29 3.87 7.30 1.48
C ALA A 29 3.78 7.27 3.01
N GLU A 30 3.87 8.43 3.65
CA GLU A 30 3.73 8.56 5.11
C GLU A 30 2.37 8.08 5.61
N ARG A 31 1.28 8.45 4.93
CA ARG A 31 -0.07 7.97 5.28
C ARG A 31 -0.20 6.46 5.17
N LYS A 32 0.34 5.87 4.11
CA LYS A 32 0.36 4.41 3.95
C LYS A 32 1.15 3.75 5.06
N GLU A 33 2.33 4.27 5.40
CA GLU A 33 3.14 3.68 6.47
C GLU A 33 2.45 3.81 7.84
N ALA A 34 1.83 4.97 8.12
CA ALA A 34 1.04 5.15 9.34
C ALA A 34 -0.15 4.17 9.42
N GLU A 35 -0.82 3.91 8.29
CA GLU A 35 -1.91 2.92 8.20
C GLU A 35 -1.39 1.49 8.44
N ARG A 36 -0.25 1.12 7.83
CA ARG A 36 0.42 -0.17 8.07
C ARG A 36 0.79 -0.34 9.55
N GLU A 37 1.34 0.69 10.17
CA GLU A 37 1.69 0.67 11.59
C GLU A 37 0.46 0.56 12.51
N ARG A 38 -0.67 1.15 12.11
CA ARG A 38 -1.94 0.98 12.86
C ARG A 38 -2.47 -0.44 12.74
N LEU A 39 -2.42 -1.03 11.55
CA LEU A 39 -2.83 -2.42 11.31
C LEU A 39 -1.98 -3.41 12.13
N LYS A 40 -0.69 -3.13 12.35
CA LYS A 40 0.18 -3.97 13.21
C LYS A 40 -0.15 -3.89 14.70
N LYS A 41 -0.65 -2.75 15.18
CA LYS A 41 -0.81 -2.46 16.63
C LYS A 41 -2.18 -2.80 17.19
N LEU A 42 -3.21 -2.85 16.35
CA LEU A 42 -4.58 -3.13 16.77
C LEU A 42 -5.06 -4.44 16.13
N PRO A 43 -5.87 -5.24 16.83
CA PRO A 43 -6.47 -6.41 16.22
C PRO A 43 -7.34 -5.96 15.03
N PRO A 44 -7.27 -6.66 13.89
CA PRO A 44 -8.05 -6.32 12.71
C PRO A 44 -9.54 -6.36 13.04
N ARG A 45 -10.27 -5.31 12.67
CA ARG A 45 -11.69 -5.14 13.03
C ARG A 45 -12.61 -5.50 11.88
N THR A 46 -12.09 -5.53 10.66
CA THR A 46 -12.85 -5.79 9.43
C THR A 46 -12.14 -6.85 8.57
N SER A 47 -12.88 -7.44 7.64
CA SER A 47 -12.31 -8.36 6.65
C SER A 47 -11.25 -7.69 5.78
N ASN A 48 -11.41 -6.40 5.47
CA ASN A 48 -10.42 -5.63 4.71
C ASN A 48 -9.11 -5.47 5.50
N ASP A 49 -9.18 -5.29 6.82
CA ASP A 49 -7.97 -5.22 7.66
C ASP A 49 -7.21 -6.55 7.66
N LEU A 50 -7.93 -7.68 7.58
CA LEU A 50 -7.33 -9.02 7.46
C LEU A 50 -6.65 -9.22 6.12
N GLU A 51 -7.29 -8.79 5.02
CA GLU A 51 -6.71 -8.84 3.67
C GLU A 51 -5.44 -7.99 3.59
N ALA A 52 -5.50 -6.75 4.09
CA ALA A 52 -4.34 -5.86 4.13
C ALA A 52 -3.19 -6.44 4.98
N LEU A 53 -3.48 -7.08 6.12
CA LEU A 53 -2.46 -7.73 6.96
C LEU A 53 -1.85 -8.98 6.32
N ALA A 54 -2.62 -9.70 5.51
CA ALA A 54 -2.13 -10.86 4.79
C ALA A 54 -1.21 -10.44 3.65
N GLU A 55 -1.61 -9.44 2.85
CA GLU A 55 -0.75 -8.81 1.84
C GLU A 55 0.54 -8.26 2.45
N LEU A 56 0.48 -7.66 3.65
CA LEU A 56 1.66 -7.16 4.36
C LEU A 56 2.68 -8.23 4.74
N GLN A 57 2.26 -9.48 4.86
CA GLN A 57 3.09 -10.61 5.26
C GLN A 57 3.36 -11.57 4.10
N ASP A 58 3.03 -11.18 2.86
CA ASP A 58 3.06 -12.04 1.67
C ASP A 58 2.28 -13.36 1.86
N LEU A 59 1.19 -13.29 2.64
CA LEU A 59 0.30 -14.41 2.92
C LEU A 59 -0.95 -14.33 2.05
N ASP A 60 -1.35 -15.45 1.46
CA ASP A 60 -2.65 -15.58 0.82
C ASP A 60 -3.73 -15.86 1.87
N LEU A 61 -4.52 -14.82 2.21
CA LEU A 61 -5.61 -14.91 3.18
C LEU A 61 -6.64 -15.99 2.79
N SER A 62 -6.88 -16.18 1.49
CA SER A 62 -7.89 -17.12 0.99
C SER A 62 -7.50 -18.58 1.22
N SER A 63 -6.20 -18.87 1.20
CA SER A 63 -5.65 -20.18 1.56
C SER A 63 -5.66 -20.37 3.08
N LEU A 64 -5.27 -19.35 3.85
CA LEU A 64 -5.29 -19.35 5.32
C LEU A 64 -6.69 -19.63 5.90
N LEU A 65 -7.73 -18.94 5.39
CA LEU A 65 -9.12 -19.14 5.84
C LEU A 65 -9.67 -20.51 5.47
N ARG A 66 -9.20 -21.09 4.37
CA ARG A 66 -9.54 -22.46 3.95
C ARG A 66 -8.98 -23.49 4.93
N ASP A 67 -7.74 -23.30 5.35
CA ASP A 67 -7.07 -24.20 6.29
C ASP A 67 -7.72 -24.12 7.67
N VAL A 68 -8.04 -22.92 8.17
CA VAL A 68 -8.74 -22.75 9.46
C VAL A 68 -10.11 -23.45 9.47
N LYS A 69 -10.82 -23.49 8.34
CA LYS A 69 -12.08 -24.23 8.22
C LYS A 69 -11.92 -25.76 8.18
N ARG A 70 -10.76 -26.28 7.75
CA ARG A 70 -10.49 -27.73 7.71
C ARG A 70 -10.14 -28.30 9.08
N TYR A 71 -9.60 -27.49 9.97
CA TYR A 71 -9.21 -27.87 11.34
C TYR A 71 -10.28 -27.57 12.40
N ARG A 72 -11.53 -27.32 12.00
CA ARG A 72 -12.65 -27.00 12.89
C ARG A 72 -13.76 -28.03 12.82
#